data_AF-T0XZ93-F1
#
_entry.id   AF-T0XZ93-F1
#
_cell.length_a   1.000
_cell.length_b   1.000
_cell.length_c   1.000
_cell.angle_alpha   90.00
_cell.angle_beta   90.00
_cell.angle_gamma   90.00
#
_symmetry.space_group_name_H-M   'P 1'
#
loop_
_entity.id
_entity.type
_entity.pdbx_description
1 polymer ?
#
loop_
_entity_poly.entity_id
_entity_poly.type
_entity_poly.pdbx_seq_one_letter_code
_entity_poly.pdbx_strand_id
1 'polypeptide(L)'
;MIYDEDRAKVEHAVAEFQKLFTQHDGLLYEERYNLLNAFFATVPGNKQFNLRKQWALNSNYADLSFLFSIDSGSKWNAHLEREHLAILETAHATPYYFNLHSGDVAHTLLLGATGSGKSFLLNFLLESLQKYDPLTFIFDLGASYETLTRVFGGTYLNVGLKNPGFSINPFSLEPTHENLNFLY
;
A
#
# COMPACT_ATOMS: atom_id res chain seq x y z
N MET A 1 28.02 -15.63 -4.89
CA MET A 1 29.32 -16.29 -5.15
C MET A 1 30.18 -16.08 -3.92
N ILE A 2 30.64 -17.15 -3.27
CA ILE A 2 31.57 -17.06 -2.14
C ILE A 2 32.99 -17.13 -2.72
N TYR A 3 33.84 -16.17 -2.36
CA TYR A 3 35.20 -16.05 -2.88
C TYR A 3 36.12 -15.49 -1.81
N ASP A 4 37.31 -16.05 -1.71
CA ASP A 4 38.45 -15.55 -0.92
C ASP A 4 39.73 -16.11 -1.57
N GLU A 5 40.87 -15.43 -1.35
CA GLU A 5 42.18 -15.91 -1.81
C GLU A 5 42.71 -17.05 -0.92
N ASP A 6 42.26 -17.11 0.34
CA ASP A 6 42.57 -18.17 1.29
C ASP A 6 41.50 -19.27 1.24
N ARG A 7 41.93 -20.47 0.86
CA ARG A 7 41.08 -21.66 0.78
C ARG A 7 40.36 -21.96 2.09
N ALA A 8 41.02 -21.81 3.24
CA ALA A 8 40.41 -22.12 4.54
C ALA A 8 39.24 -21.18 4.85
N LYS A 9 39.34 -19.91 4.42
CA LYS A 9 38.27 -18.92 4.59
C LYS A 9 37.07 -19.21 3.69
N VAL A 10 37.30 -19.64 2.44
CA VAL A 10 36.21 -20.07 1.55
C VAL A 10 35.47 -21.27 2.16
N GLU A 11 36.20 -22.28 2.63
CA GLU A 11 35.60 -23.46 3.25
C GLU A 11 34.75 -23.10 4.48
N HIS A 12 35.24 -22.18 5.32
CA HIS A 12 34.47 -21.66 6.46
C HIS A 12 33.19 -20.92 6.03
N ALA A 13 33.31 -19.98 5.07
CA ALA A 13 32.17 -19.20 4.58
C ALA A 13 31.10 -20.08 3.89
N VAL A 14 31.51 -21.12 3.17
CA VAL A 14 30.58 -22.11 2.59
C VAL A 14 29.84 -22.86 3.70
N ALA A 15 30.52 -23.26 4.76
CA ALA A 15 29.88 -23.94 5.89
C ALA A 15 28.87 -23.04 6.61
N GLU A 16 29.19 -21.75 6.82
CA GLU A 16 28.24 -20.78 7.39
C GLU A 16 27.02 -20.56 6.50
N PHE A 17 27.22 -20.43 5.19
CA PHE A 17 26.14 -20.31 4.23
C PHE A 17 25.24 -21.55 4.24
N GLN A 18 25.83 -22.75 4.28
CA GLN A 18 25.08 -24.00 4.37
C GLN A 18 24.25 -24.12 5.64
N LYS A 19 24.82 -23.67 6.77
CA LYS A 19 24.14 -23.63 8.05
C LYS A 19 22.90 -22.74 8.00
N LEU A 20 23.00 -21.55 7.41
CA LEU A 20 21.89 -20.61 7.29
C LEU A 20 20.71 -21.21 6.51
N PHE A 21 20.96 -21.88 5.38
CA PHE A 21 19.89 -22.51 4.61
C PHE A 21 19.27 -23.69 5.35
N THR A 22 20.08 -24.53 5.99
CA THR A 22 19.58 -25.68 6.77
C THR A 22 18.71 -25.22 7.94
N GLN A 23 19.00 -24.08 8.57
CA GLN A 23 18.16 -23.49 9.63
C GLN A 23 16.74 -23.12 9.17
N HIS A 24 16.56 -22.90 7.86
CA HIS A 24 15.29 -22.56 7.24
C HIS A 24 14.76 -23.71 6.36
N ASP A 25 15.12 -24.96 6.69
CA ASP A 25 14.73 -26.18 5.95
C ASP A 25 15.10 -26.17 4.46
N GLY A 26 16.08 -25.34 4.08
CA GLY A 26 16.60 -25.23 2.73
C GLY A 26 17.57 -26.36 2.41
N LEU A 27 17.32 -27.07 1.32
CA LEU A 27 18.23 -28.08 0.79
C LEU A 27 19.23 -27.44 -0.18
N LEU A 28 20.52 -27.58 0.11
CA LEU A 28 21.60 -27.16 -0.78
C LEU A 28 22.26 -28.38 -1.43
N TYR A 29 22.62 -28.22 -2.71
CA TYR A 29 23.33 -29.22 -3.48
C TYR A 29 24.66 -28.65 -3.96
N GLU A 30 25.76 -29.33 -3.64
CA GLU A 30 27.07 -29.00 -4.19
C GLU A 30 27.13 -29.46 -5.67
N GLU A 31 27.37 -28.52 -6.58
CA GLU A 31 27.58 -28.82 -8.00
C GLU A 31 29.07 -29.10 -8.24
N ARG A 32 29.40 -30.28 -8.79
CA ARG A 32 30.79 -30.71 -9.03
C ARG A 32 31.10 -30.98 -10.50
N TYR A 33 30.09 -31.24 -11.32
CA TYR A 33 30.27 -31.65 -12.71
C TYR A 33 30.10 -30.47 -13.67
N ASN A 34 29.08 -29.65 -13.45
CA ASN A 34 28.72 -28.57 -14.36
C ASN A 34 29.23 -27.19 -13.90
N LEU A 35 30.39 -27.16 -13.23
CA LEU A 35 30.93 -25.98 -12.55
C LEU A 35 31.06 -24.76 -13.47
N LEU A 36 31.62 -24.93 -14.67
CA LEU A 36 31.85 -23.82 -15.61
C LEU A 36 30.54 -23.20 -16.10
N ASN A 37 29.57 -24.02 -16.48
CA ASN A 37 28.26 -23.55 -16.92
C ASN A 37 27.47 -22.94 -15.75
N ALA A 38 27.56 -23.53 -14.55
CA ALA A 38 26.97 -22.97 -13.34
C ALA A 38 27.56 -21.59 -13.01
N PHE A 39 28.88 -21.43 -13.17
CA PHE A 39 29.56 -20.15 -13.03
C PHE A 39 29.07 -19.12 -14.07
N PHE A 40 29.05 -19.48 -15.36
CA PHE A 40 28.57 -18.57 -16.40
C PHE A 40 27.09 -18.19 -16.25
N ALA A 41 26.27 -19.10 -15.73
CA ALA A 41 24.86 -18.85 -15.44
C ALA A 41 24.62 -17.77 -14.38
N THR A 42 25.63 -17.44 -13.56
CA THR A 42 25.52 -16.35 -12.57
C THR A 42 25.57 -14.95 -13.20
N VAL A 43 26.06 -14.84 -14.44
CA VAL A 43 26.12 -13.56 -15.17
C VAL A 43 24.73 -13.20 -15.72
N PRO A 44 24.22 -11.98 -15.49
CA PRO A 44 22.95 -11.55 -16.08
C PRO A 44 22.93 -11.72 -17.60
N GLY A 45 21.83 -12.26 -18.14
CA GLY A 45 21.68 -12.57 -19.57
C GLY A 45 22.19 -13.95 -19.99
N ASN A 46 23.01 -14.63 -19.17
CA ASN A 46 23.60 -15.94 -19.48
C ASN A 46 22.75 -17.14 -19.02
N LYS A 47 21.42 -16.98 -18.93
CA LYS A 47 20.50 -18.02 -18.45
C LYS A 47 20.59 -19.33 -19.25
N GLN A 48 21.03 -19.28 -20.50
CA GLN A 48 21.24 -20.46 -21.36
C GLN A 48 22.23 -21.49 -20.78
N PHE A 49 23.18 -21.06 -19.95
CA PHE A 49 24.15 -21.95 -19.30
C PHE A 49 23.58 -22.62 -18.03
N ASN A 50 22.42 -22.18 -17.53
CA ASN A 50 21.75 -22.84 -16.41
C ASN A 50 21.02 -24.11 -16.88
N LEU A 51 21.65 -25.26 -16.68
CA LEU A 51 21.08 -26.56 -17.04
C LEU A 51 20.00 -27.04 -16.04
N ARG A 52 19.95 -26.49 -14.82
CA ARG A 52 18.95 -26.83 -13.82
C ARG A 52 17.81 -25.82 -13.85
N LYS A 53 16.75 -26.17 -14.58
CA LYS A 53 15.51 -25.38 -14.62
C LYS A 53 14.56 -25.90 -13.55
N GLN A 54 14.32 -25.09 -12.53
CA GLN A 54 13.21 -25.29 -11.60
C GLN A 54 12.05 -24.40 -12.00
N TRP A 55 10.85 -24.95 -11.92
CA TRP A 55 9.63 -24.21 -12.18
C TRP A 55 9.26 -23.50 -10.88
N ALA A 56 9.15 -22.18 -10.95
CA ALA A 56 8.70 -21.35 -9.84
C ALA A 56 7.50 -20.54 -10.32
N LEU A 57 6.58 -20.24 -9.39
CA LEU A 57 5.52 -19.27 -9.66
C LEU A 57 6.16 -17.91 -9.95
N ASN A 58 5.53 -17.12 -10.81
CA ASN A 58 6.01 -15.77 -11.13
C ASN A 58 6.12 -14.90 -9.88
N SER A 59 5.22 -15.08 -8.90
CA SER A 59 5.29 -14.42 -7.59
C SER A 59 6.59 -14.77 -6.87
N ASN A 60 6.89 -16.06 -6.72
CA ASN A 60 8.10 -16.51 -6.02
C ASN A 60 9.37 -16.04 -6.76
N TYR A 61 9.34 -16.00 -8.09
CA TYR A 61 10.46 -15.48 -8.87
C TYR A 61 10.64 -13.96 -8.68
N ALA A 62 9.55 -13.20 -8.57
CA ALA A 62 9.58 -11.78 -8.25
C ALA A 62 10.12 -11.53 -6.83
N ASP A 63 9.71 -12.33 -5.85
CA ASP A 63 10.18 -12.23 -4.46
C ASP A 63 11.68 -12.55 -4.32
N LEU A 64 12.22 -13.41 -5.20
CA LEU A 64 13.64 -13.75 -5.27
C LEU A 64 14.46 -12.83 -6.19
N SER A 65 13.82 -11.82 -6.79
CA SER A 65 14.48 -10.88 -7.68
C SER A 65 15.36 -9.91 -6.89
N PHE A 66 16.59 -9.68 -7.37
CA PHE A 66 17.44 -8.59 -6.90
C PHE A 66 17.17 -7.26 -7.64
N LEU A 67 16.16 -7.22 -8.52
CA LEU A 67 15.71 -6.00 -9.17
C LEU A 67 14.62 -5.37 -8.30
N PHE A 68 14.97 -4.26 -7.65
CA PHE A 68 14.03 -3.45 -6.90
C PHE A 68 13.70 -2.20 -7.72
N SER A 69 12.41 -1.92 -7.89
CA SER A 69 11.93 -0.64 -8.39
C SER A 69 11.09 0.02 -7.32
N ILE A 70 11.11 1.36 -7.29
CA ILE A 70 10.20 2.13 -6.44
C ILE A 70 8.80 1.96 -7.04
N ASP A 71 7.84 1.53 -6.23
CA ASP A 71 6.44 1.55 -6.63
C ASP A 71 6.01 3.02 -6.79
N SER A 72 5.56 3.38 -7.99
CA SER A 72 5.05 4.72 -8.28
C SER A 72 3.56 4.87 -8.00
N GLY A 73 2.86 3.80 -7.59
CA GLY A 73 1.41 3.78 -7.55
C GLY A 73 0.79 3.82 -8.94
N SER A 74 -0.53 3.99 -9.00
CA SER A 74 -1.29 4.02 -10.26
C SER A 74 -1.69 5.43 -10.65
N LYS A 75 -1.36 5.86 -11.87
CA LYS A 75 -1.82 7.15 -12.42
C LYS A 75 -3.33 7.23 -12.63
N TRP A 76 -3.99 6.08 -12.73
CA TRP A 76 -5.40 5.93 -13.04
C TRP A 76 -6.12 5.14 -11.96
N ASN A 77 -7.26 5.66 -11.51
CA ASN A 77 -8.18 4.94 -10.65
C ASN A 77 -9.16 4.15 -11.53
N ALA A 78 -9.02 2.83 -11.54
CA ALA A 78 -9.83 1.96 -12.39
C ALA A 78 -11.32 1.96 -12.00
N HIS A 79 -11.64 2.08 -10.71
CA HIS A 79 -13.03 2.07 -10.24
C HIS A 79 -13.76 3.35 -10.58
N LEU A 80 -13.11 4.50 -10.37
CA LEU A 80 -13.69 5.80 -10.66
C LEU A 80 -13.63 6.17 -12.15
N GLU A 81 -12.81 5.47 -12.94
CA GLU A 81 -12.48 5.85 -14.32
C GLU A 81 -12.02 7.31 -14.41
N ARG A 82 -11.10 7.66 -13.50
CA ARG A 82 -10.54 9.01 -13.35
C ARG A 82 -9.05 8.94 -13.01
N GLU A 83 -8.38 10.09 -13.09
CA GLU A 83 -7.00 10.22 -12.63
C GLU A 83 -6.86 9.90 -11.13
N HIS A 84 -5.66 9.51 -10.72
CA HIS A 84 -5.25 9.32 -9.33
C HIS A 84 -5.65 10.47 -8.39
N LEU A 85 -5.79 10.20 -7.09
CA LEU A 85 -6.28 11.20 -6.13
C LEU A 85 -5.32 12.37 -5.99
N ALA A 86 -4.06 12.08 -5.68
CA ALA A 86 -3.03 13.07 -5.43
C ALA A 86 -1.63 12.53 -5.76
N ILE A 87 -0.69 13.43 -6.02
CA ILE A 87 0.72 13.08 -6.16
C ILE A 87 1.41 13.35 -4.83
N LEU A 88 2.07 12.33 -4.29
CA LEU A 88 2.91 12.41 -3.10
C LEU A 88 4.37 12.18 -3.48
N GLU A 89 5.30 12.51 -2.59
CA GLU A 89 6.73 12.26 -2.78
C GLU A 89 7.16 10.99 -2.03
N THR A 90 7.89 10.09 -2.70
CA THR A 90 8.49 8.92 -2.06
C THR A 90 9.75 9.30 -1.27
N ALA A 91 10.25 8.39 -0.42
CA ALA A 91 11.53 8.57 0.27
C ALA A 91 12.74 8.75 -0.68
N HIS A 92 12.58 8.44 -1.97
CA HIS A 92 13.61 8.58 -2.99
C HIS A 92 13.38 9.81 -3.89
N ALA A 93 12.54 10.76 -3.47
CA ALA A 93 12.21 11.97 -4.22
C ALA A 93 11.60 11.70 -5.61
N THR A 94 10.83 10.61 -5.74
CA THR A 94 10.07 10.29 -6.95
C THR A 94 8.58 10.53 -6.73
N PRO A 95 7.80 10.84 -7.78
CA PRO A 95 6.35 10.97 -7.65
C PRO A 95 5.68 9.63 -7.35
N TYR A 96 4.71 9.65 -6.43
CA TYR A 96 3.82 8.55 -6.10
C TYR A 96 2.37 8.95 -6.39
N TYR A 97 1.72 8.25 -7.32
CA TYR A 97 0.34 8.47 -7.72
C TYR A 97 -0.60 7.76 -6.74
N PHE A 98 -1.01 8.49 -5.71
CA PHE A 98 -1.77 7.98 -4.59
C PHE A 98 -3.25 7.80 -4.94
N ASN A 99 -3.80 6.65 -4.55
CA ASN A 99 -5.23 6.32 -4.65
C ASN A 99 -5.69 5.67 -3.34
N LEU A 100 -6.91 5.98 -2.92
CA LEU A 100 -7.53 5.35 -1.73
C LEU A 100 -8.21 4.02 -2.08
N HIS A 101 -8.55 3.79 -3.35
CA HIS A 101 -9.34 2.63 -3.75
C HIS A 101 -8.48 1.38 -3.84
N SER A 102 -8.94 0.32 -3.18
CA SER A 102 -8.50 -1.06 -3.40
C SER A 102 -9.66 -1.79 -4.05
N GLY A 103 -9.56 -2.05 -5.36
CA GLY A 103 -10.73 -2.47 -6.14
C GLY A 103 -11.78 -1.35 -6.17
N ASP A 104 -12.98 -1.64 -5.68
CA ASP A 104 -14.14 -0.75 -5.61
C ASP A 104 -14.34 -0.06 -4.26
N VAL A 105 -13.51 -0.34 -3.26
CA VAL A 105 -13.65 0.20 -1.90
C VAL A 105 -12.50 1.14 -1.53
N ALA A 106 -12.83 2.25 -0.84
CA ALA A 106 -11.87 3.31 -0.47
C ALA A 106 -11.73 3.55 1.04
N HIS A 107 -11.99 2.54 1.88
CA HIS A 107 -11.89 2.67 3.33
C HIS A 107 -10.45 2.97 3.77
N THR A 108 -10.30 4.01 4.59
CA THR A 108 -8.99 4.50 5.03
C THR A 108 -9.01 4.79 6.51
N LEU A 109 -8.03 4.27 7.25
CA LEU A 109 -7.81 4.55 8.66
C LEU A 109 -6.53 5.39 8.81
N LEU A 110 -6.68 6.59 9.37
CA LEU A 110 -5.54 7.47 9.64
C LEU A 110 -5.27 7.60 11.14
N LEU A 111 -4.11 7.13 11.58
CA LEU A 111 -3.67 7.15 12.97
C LEU A 111 -2.53 8.15 13.15
N GLY A 112 -2.55 8.88 14.27
CA GLY A 112 -1.49 9.83 14.59
C GLY A 112 -1.77 10.58 15.89
N ALA A 113 -0.71 10.84 16.66
CA ALA A 113 -0.76 11.60 17.90
C ALA A 113 -1.32 13.02 17.67
N THR A 114 -1.79 13.68 18.74
CA THR A 114 -2.19 15.08 18.67
C THR A 114 -1.02 15.95 18.19
N GLY A 115 -1.27 16.82 17.20
CA GLY A 115 -0.22 17.67 16.60
C GLY A 115 0.59 17.02 15.47
N SER A 116 0.39 15.73 15.15
CA SER A 116 1.12 15.04 14.06
C SER A 116 0.72 15.44 12.64
N GLY A 117 -0.26 16.34 12.46
CA GLY A 117 -0.77 16.74 11.15
C GLY A 117 -1.93 15.89 10.62
N LYS A 118 -2.51 14.98 11.42
CA LYS A 118 -3.67 14.16 11.03
C LYS A 118 -4.81 14.96 10.37
N SER A 119 -5.26 16.06 11.00
CA SER A 119 -6.34 16.89 10.47
C SER A 119 -5.93 17.65 9.20
N PHE A 120 -4.65 18.01 9.07
CA PHE A 120 -4.12 18.64 7.86
C PHE A 120 -4.16 17.65 6.69
N LEU A 121 -3.67 16.43 6.88
CA LEU A 121 -3.71 15.38 5.87
C LEU A 121 -5.16 15.02 5.47
N LEU A 122 -6.09 14.92 6.43
CA LEU A 122 -7.50 14.67 6.11
C LEU A 122 -8.13 15.80 5.30
N ASN A 123 -7.86 17.07 5.63
CA ASN A 123 -8.32 18.19 4.82
C ASN A 123 -7.78 18.12 3.39
N PHE A 124 -6.48 17.84 3.22
CA PHE A 124 -5.86 17.66 1.91
C PHE A 124 -6.50 16.53 1.09
N LEU A 125 -6.77 15.38 1.73
CA LEU A 125 -7.42 14.25 1.07
C LEU A 125 -8.87 14.57 0.68
N LEU A 126 -9.63 15.21 1.57
CA LEU A 126 -11.01 15.61 1.32
C LEU A 126 -11.09 16.66 0.19
N GLU A 127 -10.18 17.63 0.17
CA GLU A 127 -10.06 18.62 -0.90
C GLU A 127 -9.75 17.94 -2.24
N SER A 128 -8.77 17.04 -2.25
CA SER A 128 -8.38 16.28 -3.45
C SER A 128 -9.52 15.40 -3.96
N LEU A 129 -10.34 14.85 -3.06
CA LEU A 129 -11.50 14.03 -3.40
C LEU A 129 -12.59 14.83 -4.12
N GLN A 130 -12.70 16.14 -3.89
CA GLN A 130 -13.77 16.95 -4.49
C GLN A 130 -13.74 16.97 -6.01
N LYS A 131 -12.58 16.71 -6.64
CA LYS A 131 -12.48 16.60 -8.11
C LYS A 131 -13.26 15.42 -8.71
N TYR A 132 -13.72 14.49 -7.87
CA TYR A 132 -14.57 13.36 -8.26
C TYR A 132 -16.06 13.64 -8.00
N ASP A 133 -16.42 14.87 -7.64
CA ASP A 133 -17.78 15.28 -7.27
C ASP A 133 -18.45 14.35 -6.22
N PRO A 134 -17.79 14.02 -5.09
CA PRO A 134 -18.30 13.05 -4.13
C PRO A 134 -19.40 13.64 -3.24
N LEU A 135 -20.34 12.79 -2.81
CA LEU A 135 -21.22 13.12 -1.69
C LEU A 135 -20.44 12.95 -0.38
N THR A 136 -20.09 14.08 0.26
CA THR A 136 -19.21 14.10 1.44
C THR A 136 -19.99 14.39 2.72
N PHE A 137 -19.91 13.49 3.70
CA PHE A 137 -20.39 13.72 5.07
C PHE A 137 -19.20 13.71 6.04
N ILE A 138 -19.11 14.73 6.89
CA ILE A 138 -18.02 14.89 7.86
C ILE A 138 -18.61 14.92 9.28
N PHE A 139 -18.17 13.97 10.11
CA PHE A 139 -18.42 14.00 11.54
C PHE A 139 -17.16 14.50 12.23
N ASP A 140 -17.22 15.74 12.73
CA ASP A 140 -16.07 16.43 13.29
C ASP A 140 -16.25 16.74 14.77
N LEU A 141 -15.15 16.59 15.52
CA LEU A 141 -15.02 17.00 16.91
C LEU A 141 -13.95 18.09 16.98
N GLY A 142 -14.39 19.36 17.05
CA GLY A 142 -13.48 20.51 17.18
C GLY A 142 -13.50 21.52 16.05
N ALA A 143 -14.51 21.48 15.16
CA ALA A 143 -14.75 22.45 14.09
C ALA A 143 -13.57 22.68 13.13
N SER A 144 -12.69 21.69 12.99
CA SER A 144 -11.49 21.75 12.14
C SER A 144 -11.81 21.72 10.64
N TYR A 145 -13.01 21.28 10.25
CA TYR A 145 -13.40 21.16 8.84
C TYR A 145 -14.45 22.19 8.40
N GLU A 146 -14.87 23.11 9.28
CA GLU A 146 -15.89 24.11 8.94
C GLU A 146 -15.49 24.95 7.72
N THR A 147 -14.24 25.43 7.69
CA THR A 147 -13.71 26.22 6.58
C THR A 147 -13.73 25.43 5.27
N LEU A 148 -13.25 24.19 5.29
CA LEU A 148 -13.25 23.30 4.11
C LEU A 148 -14.67 23.12 3.58
N THR A 149 -15.61 22.79 4.46
CA THR A 149 -17.03 22.62 4.10
C THR A 149 -17.60 23.88 3.44
N ARG A 150 -17.30 25.07 3.98
CA ARG A 150 -17.77 26.33 3.40
C ARG A 150 -17.13 26.64 2.04
N VAL A 151 -15.83 26.36 1.87
CA VAL A 151 -15.10 26.57 0.61
C VAL A 151 -15.72 25.78 -0.54
N PHE A 152 -16.17 24.56 -0.27
CA PHE A 152 -16.85 23.71 -1.24
C PHE A 152 -18.38 23.90 -1.29
N GLY A 153 -18.90 24.98 -0.70
CA GLY A 153 -20.33 25.30 -0.74
C GLY A 153 -21.24 24.38 0.08
N GLY A 154 -20.66 23.58 0.98
CA GLY A 154 -21.39 22.69 1.89
C GLY A 154 -22.00 23.41 3.09
N THR A 155 -22.82 22.67 3.84
CA THR A 155 -23.47 23.14 5.06
C THR A 155 -22.76 22.58 6.29
N TYR A 156 -22.38 23.46 7.23
CA TYR A 156 -21.84 23.08 8.52
C TYR A 156 -22.91 23.20 9.61
N LEU A 157 -23.19 22.10 10.32
CA LEU A 157 -24.15 22.05 11.42
C LEU A 157 -23.42 21.81 12.74
N ASN A 158 -23.55 22.75 13.68
CA ASN A 158 -22.95 22.59 15.01
C ASN A 158 -23.86 21.76 15.92
N VAL A 159 -23.37 20.58 16.31
CA VAL A 159 -24.06 19.63 17.20
C VAL A 159 -23.66 19.88 18.66
N GLY A 160 -24.15 20.98 19.24
CA GLY A 160 -23.90 21.35 20.64
C GLY A 160 -25.02 20.90 21.59
N LEU A 161 -24.68 20.63 22.86
CA LEU A 161 -25.67 20.29 23.91
C LEU A 161 -26.60 21.46 24.28
N LYS A 162 -26.20 22.71 24.02
CA LYS A 162 -27.02 23.91 24.27
C LYS A 162 -27.40 24.53 22.92
N ASN A 163 -28.68 24.42 22.54
CA ASN A 163 -29.23 24.88 21.26
C ASN A 163 -28.48 24.33 20.03
N PRO A 164 -28.59 23.02 19.73
CA PRO A 164 -28.27 22.55 18.39
C PRO A 164 -29.21 23.29 17.43
N GLY A 165 -28.68 24.00 16.45
CA GLY A 165 -29.48 24.77 15.48
C GLY A 165 -30.35 23.91 14.55
N PHE A 166 -30.56 22.64 14.89
CA PHE A 166 -31.29 21.63 14.14
C PHE A 166 -31.75 20.49 15.06
N SER A 167 -32.73 19.71 14.61
CA SER A 167 -33.18 18.47 15.26
C SER A 167 -33.05 17.29 14.30
N ILE A 168 -32.76 16.10 14.83
CA ILE A 168 -32.80 14.84 14.08
C ILE A 168 -33.96 14.03 14.65
N ASN A 169 -34.93 13.67 13.79
CA ASN A 169 -35.94 12.68 14.11
C ASN A 169 -35.65 11.39 13.32
N PRO A 170 -35.21 10.30 13.97
CA PRO A 170 -34.95 9.04 13.28
C PRO A 170 -36.23 8.39 12.71
N PHE A 171 -37.41 8.84 13.14
CA PHE A 171 -38.72 8.41 12.63
C PHE A 171 -39.35 9.40 11.64
N SER A 172 -38.53 10.23 10.98
CA SER A 172 -39.02 11.25 10.05
C SER A 172 -39.42 10.70 8.67
N LEU A 173 -39.00 9.47 8.34
CA LEU A 173 -39.35 8.82 7.08
C LEU A 173 -40.72 8.15 7.19
N GLU A 174 -41.39 8.00 6.04
CA GLU A 174 -42.67 7.28 5.94
C GLU A 174 -42.54 5.85 6.50
N PRO A 175 -43.53 5.35 7.25
CA PRO A 175 -43.48 4.05 7.91
C PRO A 175 -43.69 2.90 6.89
N THR A 176 -42.73 2.72 5.99
CA THR A 176 -42.68 1.58 5.07
C THR A 176 -42.15 0.33 5.79
N HIS A 177 -42.44 -0.85 5.24
CA HIS A 177 -41.94 -2.11 5.80
C HIS A 177 -40.40 -2.14 5.88
N GLU A 178 -39.72 -1.55 4.90
CA GLU A 178 -38.26 -1.43 4.85
C GLU A 178 -37.72 -0.51 5.95
N ASN A 179 -38.30 0.70 6.11
CA ASN A 179 -37.88 1.66 7.12
C ASN A 179 -38.11 1.15 8.55
N LEU A 180 -39.19 0.38 8.77
CA LEU A 180 -39.47 -0.23 10.07
C LEU A 180 -38.52 -1.38 10.38
N ASN A 181 -38.12 -2.18 9.39
CA ASN A 181 -37.15 -3.27 9.58
C ASN A 181 -35.75 -2.75 9.94
N PHE A 182 -35.34 -1.56 9.47
CA PHE A 182 -34.05 -0.96 9.84
C PHE A 182 -33.92 -0.62 11.34
N LEU A 183 -35.04 -0.57 12.08
CA LEU A 183 -35.07 -0.27 13.51
C LEU A 183 -34.85 -1.50 14.41
N TYR A 184 -34.89 -2.71 13.84
CA TYR A 184 -34.75 -4.00 14.55
C TYR A 184 -33.47 -4.72 14.14
#